data_AF-A0A956UCD4-F1
#
_entry.id   AF-A0A956UCD4-F1
#
_cell.length_a   1.000
_cell.length_b   1.000
_cell.length_c   1.000
_cell.angle_alpha   90.00
_cell.angle_beta   90.00
_cell.angle_gamma   90.00
#
_symmetry.space_group_name_H-M   'P 1'
#
loop_
_entity.id
_entity.type
_entity.pdbx_description
1 polymer ?
#
loop_
_entity_poly.entity_id
_entity_poly.type
_entity_poly.pdbx_seq_one_letter_code
_entity_poly.pdbx_strand_id
1 'polypeptide(L)'
;MHNVLFLLAIFGAWLLGLYLLSRNSKKAKRRRRFERWRRRMKTEENSPVETTTPVSKSETEVEESDDPCDWVGTPDQGYPDKETIDFNCQSFVDVIRSGPFLFKPAIQIGRQKPSLGSGFEIVWAALDDDGDWRVEIVCGEPCATATVSALEKQPVRLQGLTPHCLMRVSVGGLNAGQRLEYRVFRDGLQVFSATTTAPFGAETRAHRFAVVGDMGTGRSGNKGIAHQIWNSRPDLMVFVGDITYRFGRAGEYMLRFFPIYNADRAEASEGAPILRSIPSFTSAGNHCMGKASPDDIPSFDRFADLYAYFLYWS
;
A
#
# COMPACT_ATOMS: atom_id res chain seq x y z
N MET A 1 -14.93 48.14 35.32
CA MET A 1 -14.69 46.69 35.06
C MET A 1 -15.96 45.86 34.83
N HIS A 2 -17.14 46.23 35.34
CA HIS A 2 -18.36 45.41 35.17
C HIS A 2 -18.93 45.33 33.73
N ASN A 3 -18.74 46.36 32.88
CA ASN A 3 -19.28 46.33 31.51
C ASN A 3 -18.52 45.39 30.55
N VAL A 4 -17.27 45.05 30.84
CA VAL A 4 -16.45 44.18 29.97
C VAL A 4 -16.85 42.71 30.15
N LEU A 5 -17.15 42.29 31.38
CA LEU A 5 -17.62 40.93 31.69
C LEU A 5 -18.99 40.63 31.06
N PHE A 6 -19.87 41.63 31.00
CA PHE A 6 -21.20 41.47 30.38
C PHE A 6 -21.12 41.29 28.86
N LEU A 7 -20.23 42.03 28.19
CA LEU A 7 -20.01 41.90 26.74
C LEU A 7 -19.38 40.55 26.36
N LEU A 8 -18.46 40.04 27.18
CA LEU A 8 -17.85 38.71 26.97
C LEU A 8 -18.87 37.58 27.12
N ALA A 9 -19.81 37.68 28.07
CA ALA A 9 -20.88 36.70 28.23
C ALA A 9 -21.84 36.65 27.03
N ILE A 10 -22.21 37.82 26.49
CA ILE A 10 -23.06 37.92 25.29
C ILE A 10 -22.34 37.33 24.07
N PHE A 11 -21.05 37.64 23.90
CA PHE A 11 -20.28 37.12 22.77
C PHE A 11 -20.10 35.59 22.85
N GLY A 12 -19.87 35.05 24.05
CA GLY A 12 -19.79 33.61 24.29
C GLY A 12 -21.09 32.87 23.97
N ALA A 13 -22.23 33.42 24.39
CA ALA A 13 -23.55 32.85 24.08
C ALA A 13 -23.84 32.87 22.56
N TRP A 14 -23.43 33.93 21.86
CA TRP A 14 -23.60 34.06 20.42
C TRP A 14 -22.76 33.04 19.63
N LEU A 15 -21.49 32.84 20.01
CA LEU A 15 -20.61 31.83 19.42
C LEU A 15 -21.14 30.40 19.65
N LEU A 16 -21.66 30.12 20.85
CA LEU A 16 -22.26 28.81 21.15
C LEU A 16 -23.51 28.57 20.30
N GLY A 17 -24.34 29.59 20.09
CA GLY A 17 -25.51 29.53 19.19
C GLY A 17 -25.11 29.22 17.74
N LEU A 18 -24.10 29.89 17.20
CA LEU A 18 -23.57 29.62 15.86
C LEU A 18 -22.99 28.20 15.73
N TYR A 19 -22.28 27.74 16.75
CA TYR A 19 -21.74 26.38 16.78
C TYR A 19 -22.85 25.31 16.75
N LEU A 20 -23.91 25.48 17.54
CA LEU A 20 -25.06 24.57 17.57
C LEU A 20 -25.85 24.59 16.26
N LEU A 21 -26.04 25.76 15.65
CA LEU A 21 -26.67 25.90 14.32
C LEU A 21 -25.85 25.20 13.21
N SER A 22 -24.53 25.34 13.23
CA SER A 22 -23.61 24.67 12.30
C SER A 22 -23.66 23.13 12.45
N ARG A 23 -23.69 22.63 13.69
CA ARG A 23 -23.77 21.19 13.97
C ARG A 23 -25.10 20.58 13.51
N ASN A 24 -26.22 21.30 13.69
CA ASN A 24 -27.53 20.87 13.21
C ASN A 24 -27.65 20.91 11.68
N SER A 25 -27.05 21.89 11.01
CA SER A 25 -26.99 21.97 9.54
C SER A 25 -26.24 20.77 8.92
N LYS A 26 -25.12 20.35 9.54
CA LYS A 26 -24.36 19.17 9.09
C LYS A 26 -25.16 17.87 9.28
N LYS A 27 -25.87 17.71 10.40
CA LYS A 27 -26.77 16.55 10.62
C LYS A 27 -27.92 16.52 9.60
N ALA A 28 -28.55 17.66 9.32
CA ALA A 28 -29.62 17.76 8.33
C ALA A 28 -29.14 17.43 6.90
N LYS A 29 -27.94 17.88 6.50
CA LYS A 29 -27.34 17.53 5.20
C LYS A 29 -27.05 16.04 5.06
N ARG A 30 -26.55 15.37 6.12
CA ARG A 30 -26.32 13.92 6.12
C ARG A 30 -27.63 13.12 5.99
N ARG A 31 -28.68 13.52 6.74
CA ARG A 31 -30.00 12.88 6.66
C ARG A 31 -30.62 13.00 5.26
N ARG A 32 -30.51 14.16 4.62
CA ARG A 32 -30.98 14.37 3.23
C ARG A 32 -30.20 13.55 2.20
N ARG A 33 -28.88 13.36 2.36
CA ARG A 33 -28.08 12.48 1.49
C ARG A 33 -28.50 11.01 1.65
N PHE A 34 -28.68 10.58 2.90
CA PHE A 34 -29.12 9.22 3.20
C PHE A 34 -30.51 8.90 2.64
N GLU A 35 -31.48 9.80 2.79
CA GLU A 35 -32.81 9.61 2.21
C GLU A 35 -32.81 9.61 0.68
N ARG A 36 -31.94 10.42 0.05
CA ARG A 36 -31.80 10.45 -1.41
C ARG A 36 -31.19 9.15 -1.94
N TRP A 37 -30.18 8.62 -1.25
CA TRP A 37 -29.60 7.31 -1.53
C TRP A 37 -30.64 6.18 -1.36
N ARG A 38 -31.39 6.19 -0.23
CA ARG A 38 -32.44 5.19 0.05
C ARG A 38 -33.56 5.17 -1.00
N ARG A 39 -33.95 6.34 -1.54
CA ARG A 39 -34.94 6.40 -2.63
C ARG A 39 -34.40 5.80 -3.92
N ARG A 40 -33.12 6.05 -4.24
CA ARG A 40 -32.47 5.54 -5.46
C ARG A 40 -32.45 4.01 -5.50
N MET A 41 -32.09 3.38 -4.38
CA MET A 41 -32.08 1.91 -4.26
C MET A 41 -33.49 1.30 -4.46
N LYS A 42 -34.53 1.94 -3.91
CA LYS A 42 -35.92 1.47 -4.10
C LYS A 42 -36.44 1.60 -5.54
N THR A 43 -35.92 2.52 -6.32
CA THR A 43 -36.25 2.66 -7.75
C THR A 43 -35.50 1.66 -8.63
N GLU A 44 -34.28 1.29 -8.26
CA GLU A 44 -33.49 0.28 -8.98
C GLU A 44 -34.05 -1.14 -8.74
N GLU A 45 -34.59 -1.41 -7.55
CA GLU A 45 -35.21 -2.69 -7.19
C GLU A 45 -36.58 -2.94 -7.89
N ASN A 46 -37.21 -1.91 -8.44
CA ASN A 46 -38.52 -2.00 -9.11
C ASN A 46 -38.45 -1.78 -10.64
N SER A 47 -37.26 -1.80 -11.24
CA SER A 47 -37.14 -1.72 -12.70
C SER A 47 -37.50 -3.08 -13.31
N PRO A 48 -38.46 -3.14 -14.27
CA PRO A 48 -38.84 -4.40 -14.90
C PRO A 48 -37.67 -4.97 -15.69
N VAL A 49 -37.35 -6.23 -15.42
CA VAL A 49 -36.38 -7.02 -16.18
C VAL A 49 -36.93 -7.22 -17.59
N GLU A 50 -36.28 -6.63 -18.59
CA GLU A 50 -36.52 -6.96 -20.00
C GLU A 50 -36.13 -8.42 -20.24
N THR A 51 -37.12 -9.27 -20.40
CA THR A 51 -36.97 -10.66 -20.81
C THR A 51 -36.48 -10.73 -22.25
N THR A 52 -35.19 -11.02 -22.42
CA THR A 52 -34.65 -11.49 -23.70
C THR A 52 -34.66 -13.02 -23.74
N THR A 53 -35.09 -13.56 -24.87
CA THR A 53 -35.29 -14.99 -25.17
C THR A 53 -33.99 -15.80 -25.12
N PRO A 54 -34.04 -17.09 -24.74
CA PRO A 54 -32.84 -17.88 -24.51
C PRO A 54 -32.25 -18.43 -25.80
N VAL A 55 -30.96 -18.21 -26.00
CA VAL A 55 -30.11 -18.99 -26.92
C VAL A 55 -29.50 -20.12 -26.09
N SER A 56 -29.74 -21.35 -26.51
CA SER A 56 -29.17 -22.56 -25.92
C SER A 56 -27.64 -22.53 -25.98
N LYS A 57 -27.01 -22.56 -24.81
CA LYS A 57 -25.59 -22.94 -24.68
C LYS A 57 -25.46 -23.92 -23.52
N SER A 58 -24.73 -24.97 -23.83
CA SER A 58 -24.33 -26.11 -23.01
C SER A 58 -23.77 -25.68 -21.66
N GLU A 59 -24.28 -26.34 -20.62
CA GLU A 59 -23.75 -26.33 -19.27
C GLU A 59 -22.32 -26.87 -19.28
N THR A 60 -21.39 -26.00 -18.92
CA THR A 60 -20.12 -26.40 -18.30
C THR A 60 -20.17 -25.77 -16.93
N GLU A 61 -20.34 -26.59 -15.90
CA GLU A 61 -20.22 -26.20 -14.50
C GLU A 61 -18.84 -25.55 -14.30
N VAL A 62 -18.86 -24.26 -13.97
CA VAL A 62 -17.72 -23.59 -13.37
C VAL A 62 -17.97 -23.66 -11.87
N GLU A 63 -17.22 -24.53 -11.19
CA GLU A 63 -17.10 -24.50 -9.74
C GLU A 63 -16.57 -23.11 -9.33
N GLU A 64 -17.44 -22.34 -8.68
CA GLU A 64 -17.06 -21.13 -7.95
C GLU A 64 -16.18 -21.57 -6.78
N SER A 65 -14.88 -21.27 -6.85
CA SER A 65 -13.94 -21.68 -5.82
C SER A 65 -14.22 -20.92 -4.53
N ASP A 66 -14.61 -21.65 -3.49
CA ASP A 66 -14.56 -21.20 -2.10
C ASP A 66 -13.11 -20.92 -1.70
N ASP A 67 -12.58 -19.75 -2.08
CA ASP A 67 -11.31 -19.26 -1.54
C ASP A 67 -11.59 -18.84 -0.08
N PRO A 68 -11.00 -19.50 0.93
CA PRO A 68 -11.28 -19.23 2.35
C PRO A 68 -10.91 -17.80 2.80
N CYS A 69 -10.39 -16.97 1.90
CA CYS A 69 -10.08 -15.56 2.13
C CYS A 69 -11.17 -14.56 1.66
N ASP A 70 -12.19 -14.99 0.92
CA ASP A 70 -13.25 -14.11 0.41
C ASP A 70 -14.43 -14.00 1.42
N TRP A 71 -14.17 -13.36 2.57
CA TRP A 71 -15.22 -13.07 3.53
C TRP A 71 -16.09 -11.88 3.06
N VAL A 72 -17.28 -12.15 2.53
CA VAL A 72 -18.29 -11.13 2.21
C VAL A 72 -19.09 -10.80 3.47
N GLY A 73 -18.56 -9.91 4.32
CA GLY A 73 -19.31 -9.43 5.49
C GLY A 73 -19.62 -7.94 5.41
N THR A 74 -20.80 -7.58 5.91
CA THR A 74 -21.28 -6.20 5.98
C THR A 74 -20.55 -5.41 7.07
N PRO A 75 -20.42 -4.07 6.95
CA PRO A 75 -19.62 -3.23 7.86
C PRO A 75 -20.04 -3.26 9.35
N ASP A 76 -21.19 -3.85 9.68
CA ASP A 76 -21.76 -3.89 11.04
C ASP A 76 -21.55 -5.23 11.76
N GLN A 77 -21.01 -6.27 11.11
CA GLN A 77 -20.56 -7.46 11.82
C GLN A 77 -19.12 -7.26 12.24
N GLY A 78 -18.92 -7.04 13.55
CA GLY A 78 -17.59 -6.89 14.15
C GLY A 78 -16.61 -7.92 13.60
N TYR A 79 -15.41 -7.45 13.26
CA TYR A 79 -14.30 -8.32 12.89
C TYR A 79 -14.23 -9.45 13.92
N PRO A 80 -14.19 -10.73 13.52
CA PRO A 80 -14.07 -11.81 14.48
C PRO A 80 -12.79 -11.60 15.28
N ASP A 81 -12.96 -11.28 16.57
CA ASP A 81 -11.91 -10.98 17.54
C ASP A 81 -11.02 -12.19 17.87
N LYS A 82 -11.11 -13.31 17.12
CA LYS A 82 -10.57 -14.60 17.56
C LYS A 82 -9.91 -15.47 16.50
N GLU A 83 -9.78 -15.00 15.27
CA GLU A 83 -8.74 -15.58 14.41
C GLU A 83 -7.49 -14.72 14.57
N THR A 84 -6.67 -15.11 15.56
CA THR A 84 -5.25 -15.27 15.27
C THR A 84 -5.21 -15.94 13.91
N ILE A 85 -4.90 -15.16 12.87
CA ILE A 85 -4.21 -15.74 11.74
C ILE A 85 -2.94 -16.27 12.40
N ASP A 86 -3.01 -17.52 12.85
CA ASP A 86 -1.84 -18.25 13.26
C ASP A 86 -0.90 -18.06 12.08
N PHE A 87 0.25 -17.48 12.38
CA PHE A 87 1.40 -17.52 11.51
C PHE A 87 1.78 -18.99 11.38
N ASN A 88 0.95 -19.77 10.70
CA ASN A 88 1.22 -21.16 10.47
C ASN A 88 2.43 -21.14 9.54
N CYS A 89 3.56 -21.55 10.09
CA CYS A 89 4.88 -21.46 9.47
C CYS A 89 4.89 -22.00 8.03
N GLN A 90 3.93 -22.87 7.68
CA GLN A 90 3.72 -23.38 6.33
C GLN A 90 3.60 -22.31 5.24
N SER A 91 2.77 -21.26 5.42
CA SER A 91 2.60 -20.24 4.37
C SER A 91 3.84 -19.37 4.19
N PHE A 92 4.61 -19.16 5.27
CA PHE A 92 5.89 -18.46 5.20
C PHE A 92 6.99 -19.34 4.58
N VAL A 93 7.00 -20.64 4.88
CA VAL A 93 7.90 -21.62 4.26
C VAL A 93 7.66 -21.70 2.75
N ASP A 94 6.42 -21.59 2.28
CA ASP A 94 6.12 -21.56 0.85
C ASP A 94 6.53 -20.24 0.19
N VAL A 95 6.49 -19.10 0.89
CA VAL A 95 7.08 -17.82 0.42
C VAL A 95 8.59 -17.97 0.22
N ILE A 96 9.32 -18.62 1.14
CA ILE A 96 10.77 -18.89 1.01
C ILE A 96 11.08 -19.78 -0.21
N ARG A 97 10.17 -20.68 -0.61
CA ARG A 97 10.39 -21.56 -1.77
C ARG A 97 10.31 -20.84 -3.13
N SER A 98 9.83 -19.61 -3.17
CA SER A 98 9.61 -18.86 -4.43
C SER A 98 10.83 -18.10 -4.96
N GLY A 99 11.95 -18.07 -4.22
CA GLY A 99 13.18 -17.41 -4.64
C GLY A 99 13.97 -16.83 -3.46
N PRO A 100 15.04 -16.06 -3.73
CA PRO A 100 15.93 -15.57 -2.67
C PRO A 100 15.39 -14.34 -1.93
N PHE A 101 14.13 -13.95 -2.16
CA PHE A 101 13.52 -12.75 -1.61
C PHE A 101 12.36 -13.10 -0.69
N LEU A 102 12.31 -12.46 0.48
CA LEU A 102 11.09 -12.41 1.30
C LEU A 102 10.11 -11.37 0.74
N PHE A 103 10.63 -10.23 0.27
CA PHE A 103 9.90 -9.40 -0.68
C PHE A 103 10.86 -8.89 -1.75
N LYS A 104 10.37 -8.87 -2.98
CA LYS A 104 11.14 -8.51 -4.17
C LYS A 104 11.49 -7.01 -4.15
N PRO A 105 12.55 -6.59 -4.85
CA PRO A 105 12.96 -5.20 -4.92
C PRO A 105 11.82 -4.21 -5.16
N ALA A 106 11.86 -3.13 -4.40
CA ALA A 106 10.93 -2.01 -4.43
C ALA A 106 11.71 -0.70 -4.58
N ILE A 107 11.14 0.24 -5.32
CA ILE A 107 11.74 1.53 -5.62
C ILE A 107 11.08 2.58 -4.76
N GLN A 108 11.88 3.19 -3.91
CA GLN A 108 11.46 4.25 -3.01
C GLN A 108 12.18 5.54 -3.39
N ILE A 109 11.52 6.69 -3.29
CA ILE A 109 12.23 7.97 -3.41
C ILE A 109 13.28 8.12 -2.30
N GLY A 110 13.08 7.40 -1.19
CA GLY A 110 14.10 7.15 -0.18
C GLY A 110 14.47 8.38 0.64
N ARG A 111 15.60 8.28 1.34
CA ARG A 111 16.17 9.33 2.20
C ARG A 111 17.11 10.27 1.43
N GLN A 112 17.07 10.27 0.11
CA GLN A 112 18.08 10.95 -0.68
C GLN A 112 18.16 12.43 -0.33
N LYS A 113 19.40 12.91 -0.19
CA LYS A 113 19.67 14.34 -0.12
C LYS A 113 19.27 14.94 -1.47
N PRO A 114 18.52 16.05 -1.49
CA PRO A 114 18.15 16.75 -2.74
C PRO A 114 19.34 17.07 -3.67
N SER A 115 20.56 17.06 -3.13
CA SER A 115 21.81 17.33 -3.85
C SER A 115 22.32 16.20 -4.77
N LEU A 116 21.71 15.00 -4.79
CA LEU A 116 22.15 13.88 -5.64
C LEU A 116 21.49 13.85 -7.04
N GLY A 117 20.64 14.84 -7.35
CA GLY A 117 19.87 14.87 -8.59
C GLY A 117 18.66 13.93 -8.55
N SER A 118 18.14 13.55 -9.72
CA SER A 118 17.10 12.51 -9.82
C SER A 118 17.69 11.14 -9.46
N GLY A 119 17.25 10.59 -8.33
CA GLY A 119 17.67 9.30 -7.83
C GLY A 119 16.58 8.64 -7.00
N PHE A 120 16.84 7.41 -6.55
CA PHE A 120 15.93 6.62 -5.74
C PHE A 120 16.70 5.55 -4.95
N GLU A 121 16.03 4.89 -4.04
CA GLU A 121 16.53 3.71 -3.33
C GLU A 121 15.89 2.44 -3.91
N ILE A 122 16.68 1.39 -4.03
CA ILE A 122 16.19 0.03 -4.29
C ILE A 122 16.27 -0.72 -2.96
N VAL A 123 15.12 -1.22 -2.50
CA VAL A 123 14.95 -1.86 -1.20
C VAL A 123 14.35 -3.26 -1.37
N TRP A 124 14.93 -4.27 -0.72
CA TRP A 124 14.38 -5.64 -0.70
C TRP A 124 14.69 -6.33 0.62
N ALA A 125 13.97 -7.41 0.94
CA ALA A 125 14.36 -8.29 2.04
C ALA A 125 14.69 -9.69 1.54
N ALA A 126 15.70 -10.28 2.15
CA ALA A 126 16.13 -11.65 1.94
C ALA A 126 16.45 -12.30 3.30
N LEU A 127 16.56 -13.62 3.35
CA LEU A 127 16.99 -14.32 4.56
C LEU A 127 18.32 -13.75 5.08
N ASP A 128 18.48 -13.78 6.41
CA ASP A 128 19.69 -13.29 7.08
C ASP A 128 20.82 -14.32 6.89
N ASP A 129 21.44 -14.28 5.71
CA ASP A 129 22.54 -15.14 5.30
C ASP A 129 23.76 -14.35 4.79
N ASP A 130 24.88 -15.05 4.64
CA ASP A 130 26.16 -14.49 4.21
C ASP A 130 26.25 -14.29 2.68
N GLY A 131 25.12 -14.35 1.95
CA GLY A 131 25.11 -14.16 0.51
C GLY A 131 25.72 -12.80 0.08
N ASP A 132 26.49 -12.83 -0.99
CA ASP A 132 27.04 -11.62 -1.60
C ASP A 132 26.01 -10.99 -2.53
N TRP A 133 25.54 -9.78 -2.20
CA TRP A 133 24.47 -9.10 -2.89
C TRP A 133 24.99 -7.88 -3.63
N ARG A 134 24.62 -7.73 -4.91
CA ARG A 134 25.03 -6.60 -5.74
C ARG A 134 23.87 -6.09 -6.60
N VAL A 135 23.86 -4.78 -6.82
CA VAL A 135 22.95 -4.15 -7.79
C VAL A 135 23.76 -3.58 -8.96
N GLU A 136 23.26 -3.79 -10.16
CA GLU A 136 23.77 -3.20 -11.39
C GLU A 136 22.67 -2.35 -12.05
N ILE A 137 23.07 -1.20 -12.61
CA ILE A 137 22.19 -0.31 -13.36
C ILE A 137 22.59 -0.36 -14.83
N VAL A 138 21.61 -0.63 -15.68
CA VAL A 138 21.76 -0.66 -17.13
C VAL A 138 20.82 0.40 -17.70
N CYS A 139 21.39 1.49 -18.21
CA CYS A 139 20.67 2.46 -19.02
C CYS A 139 21.30 2.56 -20.42
N GLY A 140 20.49 2.93 -21.41
CA GLY A 140 20.98 3.24 -22.76
C GLY A 140 21.79 4.54 -22.76
N GLU A 141 22.75 4.65 -23.68
CA GLU A 141 23.54 5.88 -23.87
C GLU A 141 22.64 7.08 -24.22
N PRO A 142 22.77 8.24 -23.54
CA PRO A 142 23.73 8.52 -22.46
C PRO A 142 23.32 7.97 -21.08
N CYS A 143 24.15 7.06 -20.52
CA CYS A 143 23.97 6.43 -19.19
C CYS A 143 25.18 6.62 -18.27
N ALA A 144 26.23 7.32 -18.73
CA ALA A 144 27.56 7.29 -18.15
C ALA A 144 27.69 7.82 -16.70
N THR A 145 26.63 8.34 -16.09
CA THR A 145 26.68 8.99 -14.76
C THR A 145 25.92 8.26 -13.66
N ALA A 146 25.30 7.10 -13.95
CA ALA A 146 24.60 6.34 -12.92
C ALA A 146 25.58 5.86 -11.83
N THR A 147 25.26 6.16 -10.57
CA THR A 147 26.04 5.72 -9.40
C THR A 147 25.17 4.85 -8.51
N VAL A 148 25.78 3.81 -7.95
CA VAL A 148 25.15 2.90 -6.98
C VAL A 148 25.97 2.96 -5.69
N SER A 149 25.32 3.21 -4.56
CA SER A 149 25.99 3.23 -3.26
C SER A 149 26.47 1.83 -2.87
N ALA A 150 27.31 1.77 -1.82
CA ALA A 150 27.51 0.52 -1.12
C ALA A 150 26.17 -0.05 -0.61
N LEU A 151 26.07 -1.37 -0.54
CA LEU A 151 24.92 -2.07 0.01
C LEU A 151 24.83 -1.85 1.51
N GLU A 152 23.70 -1.33 1.98
CA GLU A 152 23.35 -1.30 3.39
C GLU A 152 22.54 -2.55 3.74
N LYS A 153 22.96 -3.26 4.80
CA LYS A 153 22.23 -4.41 5.35
C LYS A 153 21.72 -4.05 6.75
N GLN A 154 20.41 -4.18 6.98
CA GLN A 154 19.79 -4.00 8.29
C GLN A 154 19.16 -5.32 8.74
N PRO A 155 19.75 -6.02 9.73
CA PRO A 155 19.16 -7.23 10.30
C PRO A 155 17.81 -6.94 10.97
N VAL A 156 16.84 -7.82 10.75
CA VAL A 156 15.51 -7.81 11.36
C VAL A 156 15.31 -9.14 12.08
N ARG A 157 15.27 -9.07 13.41
CA ARG A 157 15.18 -10.22 14.31
C ARG A 157 14.04 -10.02 15.29
N LEU A 158 12.81 -10.11 14.76
CA LEU A 158 11.57 -9.93 15.52
C LEU A 158 10.98 -11.31 15.84
N GLN A 159 10.48 -11.48 17.06
CA GLN A 159 9.85 -12.74 17.47
C GLN A 159 8.65 -13.05 16.56
N GLY A 160 8.53 -14.31 16.12
CA GLY A 160 7.46 -14.75 15.23
C GLY A 160 7.69 -14.45 13.74
N LEU A 161 8.80 -13.78 13.39
CA LEU A 161 9.24 -13.64 12.00
C LEU A 161 10.52 -14.42 11.76
N THR A 162 10.65 -14.94 10.54
CA THR A 162 11.92 -15.50 10.09
C THR A 162 12.97 -14.38 10.06
N PRO A 163 14.14 -14.59 10.70
CA PRO A 163 15.23 -13.63 10.65
C PRO A 163 15.60 -13.30 9.21
N HIS A 164 15.72 -12.00 8.93
CA HIS A 164 16.00 -11.52 7.58
C HIS A 164 16.79 -10.23 7.61
N CYS A 165 17.38 -9.87 6.48
CA CYS A 165 18.03 -8.60 6.28
C CYS A 165 17.22 -7.73 5.32
N LEU A 166 17.01 -6.48 5.70
CA LEU A 166 16.54 -5.43 4.80
C LEU A 166 17.74 -4.81 4.12
N MET A 167 17.77 -4.94 2.80
CA MET A 167 18.85 -4.53 1.92
C MET A 167 18.49 -3.23 1.23
N ARG A 168 19.43 -2.28 1.16
CA ARG A 168 19.23 -0.99 0.50
C ARG A 168 20.44 -0.56 -0.31
N VAL A 169 20.19 -0.01 -1.49
CA VAL A 169 21.17 0.77 -2.25
C VAL A 169 20.53 2.07 -2.71
N SER A 170 21.29 3.16 -2.67
CA SER A 170 20.94 4.42 -3.32
C SER A 170 21.44 4.42 -4.76
N VAL A 171 20.59 4.84 -5.68
CA VAL A 171 20.92 5.08 -7.09
C VAL A 171 20.84 6.58 -7.36
N GLY A 172 21.89 7.16 -7.91
CA GLY A 172 21.97 8.60 -8.21
C GLY A 172 22.63 8.88 -9.55
N GLY A 173 22.75 10.17 -9.89
CA GLY A 173 23.38 10.60 -11.15
C GLY A 173 22.59 10.21 -12.39
N LEU A 174 21.29 9.96 -12.26
CA LEU A 174 20.41 9.63 -13.39
C LEU A 174 19.89 10.91 -14.03
N ASN A 175 19.65 10.87 -15.34
CA ASN A 175 18.91 11.94 -16.00
C ASN A 175 17.42 11.88 -15.59
N ALA A 176 16.80 13.04 -15.41
CA ALA A 176 15.38 13.10 -15.06
C ALA A 176 14.51 12.38 -16.10
N GLY A 177 13.64 11.47 -15.66
CA GLY A 177 12.79 10.69 -16.57
C GLY A 177 13.51 9.61 -17.38
N GLN A 178 14.79 9.34 -17.10
CA GLN A 178 15.54 8.30 -17.78
C GLN A 178 14.98 6.91 -17.44
N ARG A 179 14.66 6.15 -18.49
CA ARG A 179 14.32 4.73 -18.36
C ARG A 179 15.60 3.91 -18.18
N LEU A 180 15.59 3.00 -17.22
CA LEU A 180 16.70 2.10 -16.93
C LEU A 180 16.20 0.73 -16.49
N GLU A 181 17.04 -0.29 -16.69
CA GLU A 181 16.92 -1.59 -16.05
C GLU A 181 17.85 -1.62 -14.82
N TYR A 182 17.39 -2.23 -13.73
CA TYR A 182 18.27 -2.61 -12.64
C TYR A 182 18.22 -4.12 -12.44
N ARG A 183 19.38 -4.68 -12.08
CA ARG A 183 19.59 -6.11 -11.89
C ARG A 183 20.12 -6.35 -10.49
N VAL A 184 19.56 -7.33 -9.80
CA VAL A 184 20.04 -7.77 -8.49
C VAL A 184 20.71 -9.12 -8.65
N PHE A 185 21.92 -9.21 -8.13
CA PHE A 185 22.73 -10.41 -8.12
C PHE A 185 22.89 -10.93 -6.70
N ARG A 186 22.91 -12.26 -6.55
CA ARG A 186 23.31 -12.97 -5.35
C ARG A 186 24.38 -13.99 -5.73
N ASP A 187 25.54 -13.94 -5.07
CA ASP A 187 26.67 -14.84 -5.32
C ASP A 187 27.08 -14.89 -6.81
N GLY A 188 27.03 -13.73 -7.48
CA GLY A 188 27.33 -13.59 -8.90
C GLY A 188 26.21 -14.00 -9.87
N LEU A 189 25.11 -14.61 -9.38
CA LEU A 189 23.96 -14.99 -10.20
C LEU A 189 22.92 -13.88 -10.22
N GLN A 190 22.43 -13.52 -11.40
CA GLN A 190 21.29 -12.60 -11.52
C GLN A 190 20.03 -13.28 -11.00
N VAL A 191 19.47 -12.76 -9.92
CA VAL A 191 18.27 -13.32 -9.26
C VAL A 191 17.02 -12.47 -9.48
N PHE A 192 17.18 -11.24 -9.97
CA PHE A 192 16.08 -10.34 -10.29
C PHE A 192 16.49 -9.29 -11.30
N SER A 193 15.54 -8.85 -12.12
CA SER A 193 15.64 -7.59 -12.84
C SER A 193 14.27 -6.94 -13.00
N ALA A 194 14.26 -5.62 -13.11
CA ALA A 194 13.08 -4.86 -13.49
C ALA A 194 13.48 -3.54 -14.17
N THR A 195 12.51 -2.91 -14.81
CA THR A 195 12.68 -1.60 -15.43
C THR A 195 11.98 -0.53 -14.62
N THR A 196 12.59 0.63 -14.52
CA THR A 196 12.02 1.82 -13.88
C THR A 196 12.35 3.07 -14.66
N THR A 197 11.79 4.18 -14.20
CA THR A 197 12.08 5.52 -14.70
C THR A 197 12.57 6.38 -13.55
N ALA A 198 13.70 7.06 -13.72
CA ALA A 198 14.21 8.03 -12.76
C ALA A 198 13.16 9.13 -12.51
N PRO A 199 13.04 9.66 -11.28
CA PRO A 199 12.11 10.76 -10.99
C PRO A 199 12.27 11.90 -12.00
N PHE A 200 11.15 12.45 -12.45
CA PHE A 200 11.17 13.57 -13.36
C PHE A 200 11.52 14.87 -12.63
N GLY A 201 12.14 15.80 -13.35
CA GLY A 201 12.43 17.14 -12.86
C GLY A 201 11.19 18.05 -12.93
N ALA A 202 11.25 19.18 -12.22
CA ALA A 202 10.15 20.14 -12.16
C ALA A 202 9.75 20.71 -13.55
N GLU A 203 10.68 20.72 -14.51
CA GLU A 203 10.51 21.45 -15.77
C GLU A 203 10.28 20.55 -17.00
N THR A 204 10.25 19.22 -16.84
CA THR A 204 10.40 18.32 -18.00
C THR A 204 9.09 17.99 -18.74
N ARG A 205 7.94 17.96 -18.05
CA ARG A 205 6.58 17.70 -18.64
C ARG A 205 5.49 17.68 -17.57
N ALA A 206 4.23 17.51 -18.00
CA ALA A 206 3.14 17.09 -17.12
C ALA A 206 3.43 15.72 -16.49
N HIS A 207 3.23 15.64 -15.16
CA HIS A 207 3.46 14.43 -14.35
C HIS A 207 2.13 13.74 -14.04
N ARG A 208 2.13 12.41 -14.07
CA ARG A 208 1.01 11.60 -13.58
C ARG A 208 1.39 10.97 -12.25
N PHE A 209 0.59 11.20 -11.23
CA PHE A 209 0.75 10.51 -9.95
C PHE A 209 -0.52 9.73 -9.63
N ALA A 210 -0.34 8.56 -9.00
CA ALA A 210 -1.42 7.80 -8.41
C ALA A 210 -1.34 7.92 -6.88
N VAL A 211 -2.46 8.25 -6.25
CA VAL A 211 -2.56 8.41 -4.79
C VAL A 211 -3.60 7.42 -4.29
N VAL A 212 -3.22 6.57 -3.34
CA VAL A 212 -4.11 5.57 -2.74
C VAL A 212 -3.84 5.45 -1.24
N GLY A 213 -4.91 5.27 -0.48
CA GLY A 213 -4.88 4.92 0.95
C GLY A 213 -5.65 3.63 1.16
N ASP A 214 -5.63 3.10 2.38
CA ASP A 214 -6.56 2.03 2.81
C ASP A 214 -6.48 0.75 1.95
N MET A 215 -5.26 0.39 1.56
CA MET A 215 -5.01 -0.69 0.59
C MET A 215 -4.76 -2.08 1.21
N GLY A 216 -4.79 -2.15 2.55
CA GLY A 216 -4.16 -3.23 3.28
C GLY A 216 -4.98 -4.46 3.59
N THR A 217 -6.15 -4.65 2.95
CA THR A 217 -7.02 -5.78 3.30
C THR A 217 -6.59 -7.09 2.65
N GLY A 218 -5.76 -7.05 1.59
CA GLY A 218 -5.30 -8.23 0.86
C GLY A 218 -6.34 -8.83 -0.10
N ARG A 219 -7.51 -8.20 -0.23
CA ARG A 219 -8.68 -8.73 -0.94
C ARG A 219 -8.63 -8.44 -2.44
N SER A 220 -9.49 -9.12 -3.20
CA SER A 220 -9.68 -8.95 -4.65
C SER A 220 -9.84 -7.47 -5.06
N GLY A 221 -10.56 -6.67 -4.28
CA GLY A 221 -10.67 -5.22 -4.50
C GLY A 221 -9.33 -4.47 -4.52
N ASN A 222 -8.38 -4.82 -3.63
CA ASN A 222 -7.04 -4.20 -3.61
C ASN A 222 -6.23 -4.59 -4.85
N LYS A 223 -6.34 -5.85 -5.29
CA LYS A 223 -5.68 -6.35 -6.51
C LYS A 223 -6.20 -5.65 -7.76
N GLY A 224 -7.53 -5.51 -7.87
CA GLY A 224 -8.17 -4.75 -8.94
C GLY A 224 -7.73 -3.28 -8.98
N ILE A 225 -7.63 -2.62 -7.81
CA ILE A 225 -7.12 -1.25 -7.71
C ILE A 225 -5.65 -1.17 -8.15
N ALA A 226 -4.78 -2.07 -7.70
CA ALA A 226 -3.38 -2.12 -8.12
C ALA A 226 -3.24 -2.27 -9.64
N HIS A 227 -4.05 -3.15 -10.25
CA HIS A 227 -4.09 -3.32 -11.70
C HIS A 227 -4.54 -2.04 -12.44
N GLN A 228 -5.55 -1.32 -11.93
CA GLN A 228 -5.98 -0.05 -12.52
C GLN A 228 -4.93 1.07 -12.38
N ILE A 229 -4.25 1.13 -11.22
CA ILE A 229 -3.12 2.03 -11.02
C ILE A 229 -2.05 1.75 -12.07
N TRP A 230 -1.65 0.50 -12.26
CA TRP A 230 -0.68 0.11 -13.28
C TRP A 230 -1.09 0.56 -14.70
N ASN A 231 -2.34 0.33 -15.09
CA ASN A 231 -2.86 0.71 -16.41
C ASN A 231 -2.89 2.23 -16.64
N SER A 232 -2.99 3.02 -15.57
CA SER A 232 -2.91 4.48 -15.65
C SER A 232 -1.51 5.02 -15.97
N ARG A 233 -0.47 4.16 -15.87
CA ARG A 233 0.94 4.47 -16.11
C ARG A 233 1.42 5.72 -15.34
N PRO A 234 1.33 5.72 -14.00
CA PRO A 234 1.81 6.84 -13.22
C PRO A 234 3.34 6.91 -13.26
N ASP A 235 3.84 8.13 -13.16
CA ASP A 235 5.25 8.45 -13.01
C ASP A 235 5.70 8.33 -11.54
N LEU A 236 4.74 8.39 -10.61
CA LEU A 236 4.95 8.41 -9.17
C LEU A 236 3.78 7.73 -8.45
N MET A 237 4.11 6.88 -7.48
CA MET A 237 3.14 6.24 -6.61
C MET A 237 3.17 6.82 -5.20
N VAL A 238 2.01 7.20 -4.67
CA VAL A 238 1.86 7.79 -3.33
C VAL A 238 0.90 6.96 -2.49
N PHE A 239 1.43 6.35 -1.44
CA PHE A 239 0.64 5.56 -0.48
C PHE A 239 0.33 6.39 0.77
N VAL A 240 -0.89 6.85 0.96
CA VAL A 240 -1.25 7.84 2.01
C VAL A 240 -1.64 7.23 3.36
N GLY A 241 -1.13 6.05 3.68
CA GLY A 241 -1.35 5.38 4.96
C GLY A 241 -2.31 4.19 4.91
N ASP A 242 -2.46 3.56 6.07
CA ASP A 242 -3.25 2.35 6.29
C ASP A 242 -2.93 1.23 5.30
N ILE A 243 -1.62 0.96 5.21
CA ILE A 243 -1.00 0.14 4.16
C ILE A 243 -1.36 -1.34 4.30
N THR A 244 -1.45 -1.85 5.53
CA THR A 244 -1.81 -3.25 5.85
C THR A 244 -3.10 -3.37 6.69
N TYR A 245 -3.76 -2.22 6.89
CA TYR A 245 -5.10 -1.96 7.46
C TYR A 245 -5.45 -2.50 8.85
N ARG A 246 -4.76 -3.51 9.42
CA ARG A 246 -5.09 -3.99 10.77
C ARG A 246 -4.20 -3.36 11.83
N PHE A 247 -2.98 -3.87 12.01
CA PHE A 247 -2.10 -3.49 13.11
C PHE A 247 -0.74 -2.95 12.65
N GLY A 248 -0.51 -2.86 11.33
CA GLY A 248 0.77 -2.37 10.82
C GLY A 248 1.91 -3.36 11.07
N ARG A 249 1.58 -4.65 11.16
CA ARG A 249 2.54 -5.71 11.45
C ARG A 249 3.38 -6.07 10.24
N ALA A 250 4.63 -6.45 10.45
CA ALA A 250 5.52 -6.85 9.35
C ALA A 250 5.00 -8.08 8.63
N GLY A 251 4.40 -9.02 9.36
CA GLY A 251 3.68 -10.13 8.79
C GLY A 251 2.53 -9.74 7.84
N GLU A 252 1.80 -8.66 8.15
CA GLU A 252 0.70 -8.19 7.31
C GLU A 252 1.21 -7.54 6.02
N TYR A 253 2.39 -6.91 6.04
CA TYR A 253 3.03 -6.40 4.83
C TYR A 253 3.34 -7.52 3.84
N MET A 254 3.93 -8.60 4.35
CA MET A 254 4.32 -9.77 3.55
C MET A 254 3.11 -10.49 2.95
N LEU A 255 1.97 -10.49 3.64
CA LEU A 255 0.77 -11.21 3.19
C LEU A 255 -0.18 -10.36 2.33
N ARG A 256 -0.36 -9.08 2.68
CA ARG A 256 -1.46 -8.27 2.13
C ARG A 256 -1.00 -7.13 1.23
N PHE A 257 0.25 -6.70 1.33
CA PHE A 257 0.73 -5.52 0.62
C PHE A 257 1.73 -5.88 -0.47
N PHE A 258 2.88 -6.45 -0.12
CA PHE A 258 3.94 -6.74 -1.09
C PHE A 258 3.50 -7.67 -2.22
N PRO A 259 2.74 -8.76 -1.98
CA PRO A 259 2.30 -9.65 -3.06
C PRO A 259 1.39 -8.95 -4.08
N ILE A 260 0.61 -7.96 -3.65
CA ILE A 260 -0.35 -7.25 -4.49
C ILE A 260 0.32 -6.10 -5.25
N TYR A 261 1.06 -5.25 -4.53
CA TYR A 261 1.68 -4.05 -5.11
C TYR A 261 3.06 -4.31 -5.70
N ASN A 262 3.57 -5.53 -5.56
CA ASN A 262 4.77 -6.00 -6.25
C ASN A 262 4.55 -7.37 -6.91
N ALA A 263 3.36 -7.61 -7.47
CA ALA A 263 3.07 -8.85 -8.19
C ALA A 263 3.98 -9.02 -9.42
N ASP A 264 4.17 -10.25 -9.90
CA ASP A 264 4.98 -10.50 -11.11
C ASP A 264 4.23 -10.16 -12.39
N ARG A 265 2.90 -10.34 -12.39
CA ARG A 265 2.03 -9.99 -13.51
C ARG A 265 1.08 -8.86 -13.10
N ALA A 266 0.71 -8.05 -14.08
CA ALA A 266 -0.32 -7.03 -13.92
C ALA A 266 -1.67 -7.64 -14.30
N GLU A 267 -2.42 -8.09 -13.30
CA GLU A 267 -3.71 -8.75 -13.48
C GLU A 267 -4.67 -8.33 -12.35
N ALA A 268 -5.97 -8.18 -12.66
CA ALA A 268 -6.95 -7.78 -11.66
C ALA A 268 -7.09 -8.79 -10.49
N SER A 269 -6.78 -10.06 -10.74
CA SER A 269 -6.80 -11.18 -9.79
C SER A 269 -5.53 -11.31 -8.93
N GLU A 270 -4.44 -10.64 -9.31
CA GLU A 270 -3.12 -10.78 -8.66
C GLU A 270 -2.61 -9.46 -8.07
N GLY A 271 -2.75 -8.37 -8.81
CA GLY A 271 -2.18 -7.07 -8.50
C GLY A 271 -1.34 -6.52 -9.65
N ALA A 272 -0.21 -5.88 -9.33
CA ALA A 272 0.70 -5.35 -10.34
C ALA A 272 2.15 -5.15 -9.84
N PRO A 273 3.14 -5.11 -10.75
CA PRO A 273 4.55 -4.84 -10.44
C PRO A 273 4.83 -3.35 -10.17
N ILE A 274 4.02 -2.70 -9.32
CA ILE A 274 4.11 -1.26 -9.05
C ILE A 274 5.41 -0.95 -8.31
N LEU A 275 5.64 -1.57 -7.16
CA LEU A 275 6.77 -1.25 -6.27
C LEU A 275 8.11 -1.47 -6.96
N ARG A 276 8.28 -2.50 -7.79
CA ARG A 276 9.54 -2.74 -8.53
C ARG A 276 9.77 -1.81 -9.72
N SER A 277 8.77 -1.05 -10.16
CA SER A 277 8.83 -0.32 -11.46
C SER A 277 8.55 1.17 -11.37
N ILE A 278 7.81 1.62 -10.36
CA ILE A 278 7.37 3.01 -10.22
C ILE A 278 7.96 3.55 -8.90
N PRO A 279 8.74 4.65 -8.94
CA PRO A 279 9.21 5.31 -7.72
C PRO A 279 8.03 5.62 -6.80
N SER A 280 8.19 5.28 -5.52
CA SER A 280 7.11 5.39 -4.56
C SER A 280 7.54 6.05 -3.25
N PHE A 281 6.58 6.64 -2.55
CA PHE A 281 6.75 7.01 -1.15
C PHE A 281 5.43 6.83 -0.41
N THR A 282 5.50 6.92 0.91
CA THR A 282 4.34 6.71 1.76
C THR A 282 4.28 7.67 2.93
N SER A 283 3.11 7.73 3.57
CA SER A 283 2.91 8.27 4.91
C SER A 283 2.32 7.21 5.83
N ALA A 284 2.58 7.29 7.13
CA ALA A 284 1.93 6.44 8.11
C ALA A 284 0.46 6.87 8.32
N GLY A 285 -0.46 5.91 8.29
CA GLY A 285 -1.83 6.07 8.79
C GLY A 285 -1.97 5.53 10.22
N ASN A 286 -3.16 5.61 10.82
CA ASN A 286 -3.36 5.13 12.19
C ASN A 286 -3.18 3.60 12.30
N HIS A 287 -3.55 2.85 11.27
CA HIS A 287 -3.37 1.39 11.27
C HIS A 287 -1.91 0.98 11.12
N CYS A 288 -1.05 1.85 10.56
CA CYS A 288 0.40 1.64 10.56
C CYS A 288 1.02 1.76 11.97
N MET A 289 0.31 2.45 12.87
CA MET A 289 0.72 2.73 14.24
C MET A 289 0.04 1.80 15.25
N GLY A 290 -0.36 0.59 14.83
CA GLY A 290 -1.00 -0.39 15.69
C GLY A 290 -2.47 -0.12 16.01
N LYS A 291 -3.03 1.04 15.66
CA LYS A 291 -4.37 1.42 16.12
C LYS A 291 -5.46 0.84 15.21
N ALA A 292 -5.88 -0.39 15.50
CA ALA A 292 -6.97 -1.07 14.79
C ALA A 292 -8.37 -0.54 15.13
N SER A 293 -8.55 -0.04 16.36
CA SER A 293 -9.78 0.61 16.81
C SER A 293 -9.44 1.74 17.80
N PRO A 294 -10.39 2.64 18.15
CA PRO A 294 -10.15 3.68 19.14
C PRO A 294 -9.61 3.16 20.48
N ASP A 295 -10.01 1.94 20.85
CA ASP A 295 -9.77 1.33 22.16
C ASP A 295 -8.72 0.20 22.13
N ASP A 296 -8.25 -0.23 20.96
CA ASP A 296 -7.19 -1.24 20.81
C ASP A 296 -5.83 -0.58 20.57
N ILE A 297 -5.00 -0.57 21.61
CA ILE A 297 -3.59 -0.18 21.55
C ILE A 297 -2.77 -1.47 21.72
N PRO A 298 -2.25 -2.05 20.63
CA PRO A 298 -1.49 -3.29 20.72
C PRO A 298 -0.13 -3.02 21.39
N SER A 299 0.38 -4.04 22.09
CA SER A 299 1.72 -4.03 22.68
C SER A 299 2.63 -5.02 21.96
N PHE A 300 3.95 -4.84 22.13
CA PHE A 300 4.93 -5.81 21.63
C PHE A 300 4.79 -7.20 22.27
N ASP A 301 4.19 -7.29 23.47
CA ASP A 301 3.87 -8.59 24.10
C ASP A 301 2.79 -9.35 23.31
N ARG A 302 1.85 -8.63 22.69
CA ARG A 302 0.80 -9.21 21.85
C ARG A 302 1.30 -9.51 20.43
N PHE A 303 2.06 -8.57 19.87
CA PHE A 303 2.59 -8.66 18.51
C PHE A 303 4.01 -8.09 18.47
N ALA A 304 5.02 -8.95 18.49
CA ALA A 304 6.42 -8.53 18.48
C ALA A 304 6.86 -7.87 17.15
N ASP A 305 6.03 -7.97 16.11
CA ASP A 305 6.29 -7.46 14.76
C ASP A 305 5.50 -6.19 14.39
N LEU A 306 5.03 -5.43 15.38
CA LEU A 306 4.33 -4.15 15.21
C LEU A 306 5.20 -3.05 14.59
N TYR A 307 4.52 -2.01 14.12
CA TYR A 307 5.11 -0.76 13.62
C TYR A 307 6.07 -0.96 12.45
N ALA A 308 5.80 -1.95 11.60
CA ALA A 308 6.65 -2.31 10.47
C ALA A 308 6.74 -1.22 9.39
N TYR A 309 5.89 -0.19 9.47
CA TYR A 309 6.10 1.05 8.74
C TYR A 309 7.52 1.61 8.93
N PHE A 310 8.00 1.67 10.18
CA PHE A 310 9.36 2.15 10.50
C PHE A 310 10.45 1.10 10.25
N LEU A 311 10.11 -0.03 9.64
CA LEU A 311 11.09 -0.99 9.16
C LEU A 311 11.23 -0.85 7.65
N TYR A 312 10.11 -0.89 6.92
CA TYR A 312 10.12 -0.99 5.45
C TYR A 312 10.08 0.36 4.71
N TRP A 313 9.68 1.44 5.38
CA TRP A 313 9.49 2.75 4.74
C TRP A 313 10.27 3.89 5.37
N SER A 314 10.89 3.67 6.54
CA SER A 314 11.75 4.67 7.15
C SER A 314 13.16 4.56 6.65
#